data_AF-A0A4Q1SQI8-F1
#
_entry.id   AF-A0A4Q1SQI8-F1
#
_cell.length_a   1.000
_cell.length_b   1.000
_cell.length_c   1.000
_cell.angle_alpha   90.00
_cell.angle_beta   90.00
_cell.angle_gamma   90.00
#
_symmetry.space_group_name_H-M   'P 1'
#
loop_
_entity.id
_entity.type
_entity.pdbx_description
1 polymer ?
#
loop_
_entity_poly.entity_id
_entity_poly.type
_entity_poly.pdbx_seq_one_letter_code
_entity_poly.pdbx_strand_id
1 'polypeptide(L)'
;MSPIITNKNLEYNVALLKQEDWFADIMQDEKNQYLILNNILIHNYLIDDKKVAKLKDNAEEREHFLEILEEQKSHYDWSKL
;
A
#
# COMPACT_ATOMS: atom_id res chain seq x y z
N MET A 1 -12.55 2.68 19.00
CA MET A 1 -11.48 3.62 18.61
C MET A 1 -10.30 2.79 18.15
N SER A 2 -10.00 2.77 16.86
CA SER A 2 -8.80 2.09 16.36
C SER A 2 -7.56 2.82 16.90
N PRO A 3 -6.51 2.12 17.33
CA PRO A 3 -5.41 2.73 18.08
C PRO A 3 -4.66 3.75 17.21
N ILE A 4 -4.31 4.89 17.81
CA ILE A 4 -3.54 5.99 17.17
C ILE A 4 -2.16 5.51 16.68
N ILE A 5 -1.66 4.38 17.19
CA ILE A 5 -0.38 3.76 16.80
C ILE A 5 -0.44 3.23 15.35
N THR A 6 -1.63 2.79 14.90
CA THR A 6 -1.82 2.13 13.60
C THR A 6 -1.45 3.05 12.42
N ASN A 7 -1.85 4.33 12.50
CA ASN A 7 -1.59 5.28 11.41
C ASN A 7 -0.13 5.74 11.33
N LYS A 8 0.58 5.88 12.46
CA LYS A 8 1.99 6.32 12.44
C LYS A 8 2.91 5.29 11.78
N ASN A 9 2.67 4.00 12.04
CA ASN A 9 3.44 2.93 11.42
C ASN A 9 3.17 2.86 9.92
N LEU A 10 1.91 3.00 9.50
CA LEU A 10 1.58 3.12 8.08
C LEU A 10 2.31 4.29 7.43
N GLU A 11 2.20 5.49 7.99
CA GLU A 11 2.83 6.70 7.44
C GLU A 11 4.34 6.51 7.27
N TYR A 12 5.01 5.95 8.29
CA TYR A 12 6.43 5.63 8.25
C TYR A 12 6.77 4.60 7.16
N ASN A 13 6.04 3.50 7.09
CA ASN A 13 6.29 2.44 6.13
C ASN A 13 6.00 2.85 4.68
N VAL A 14 4.94 3.65 4.47
CA VAL A 14 4.65 4.26 3.16
C VAL A 14 5.76 5.25 2.79
N ALA A 15 6.28 6.04 3.73
CA ALA A 15 7.40 6.95 3.46
C ALA A 15 8.71 6.19 3.15
N LEU A 16 8.92 5.02 3.75
CA LEU A 16 10.03 4.13 3.39
C LEU A 16 9.87 3.56 1.98
N LEU A 17 8.69 3.04 1.65
CA LEU A 17 8.42 2.47 0.33
C LEU A 17 8.47 3.53 -0.78
N LYS A 18 8.05 4.77 -0.53
CA LYS A 18 8.19 5.89 -1.48
C LYS A 18 9.62 6.20 -1.92
N GLN A 19 10.63 5.69 -1.23
CA GLN A 19 12.04 5.79 -1.66
C GLN A 19 12.42 4.74 -2.70
N GLU A 20 11.57 3.73 -2.91
CA GLU A 20 11.73 2.70 -3.93
C GLU A 20 11.05 3.15 -5.23
N ASP A 21 11.77 3.12 -6.35
CA ASP A 21 11.29 3.61 -7.65
C ASP A 21 9.93 3.01 -8.05
N TRP A 22 9.79 1.68 -7.91
CA TRP A 22 8.56 0.97 -8.27
C TRP A 22 7.33 1.44 -7.47
N PHE A 23 7.53 1.78 -6.19
CA PHE A 23 6.43 2.20 -5.34
C PHE A 23 6.13 3.69 -5.57
N ALA A 24 7.17 4.50 -5.82
CA ALA A 24 7.01 5.89 -6.22
C ALA A 24 6.21 6.00 -7.54
N ASP A 25 6.45 5.10 -8.50
CA ASP A 25 5.74 5.05 -9.78
C ASP A 25 4.25 4.76 -9.60
N ILE A 26 3.87 3.73 -8.82
CA ILE A 26 2.45 3.45 -8.59
C ILE A 26 1.75 4.54 -7.78
N MET A 27 2.50 5.28 -6.95
CA MET A 27 1.98 6.39 -6.17
C MET A 27 1.69 7.63 -7.03
N GLN A 28 2.04 7.64 -8.32
CA GLN A 28 1.58 8.69 -9.24
C GLN A 28 0.10 8.55 -9.60
N ASP A 29 -0.50 7.37 -9.43
CA ASP A 29 -1.91 7.12 -9.68
C ASP A 29 -2.75 7.42 -8.44
N GLU A 30 -3.67 8.39 -8.54
CA GLU A 30 -4.57 8.81 -7.47
C GLU A 30 -5.42 7.66 -6.91
N LYS A 31 -5.78 6.67 -7.74
CA LYS A 31 -6.54 5.49 -7.31
C LYS A 31 -5.72 4.61 -6.39
N ASN A 32 -4.43 4.44 -6.71
CA ASN A 32 -3.52 3.65 -5.87
C ASN A 32 -3.27 4.36 -4.53
N GLN A 33 -3.08 5.69 -4.56
CA GLN A 33 -2.98 6.50 -3.34
C GLN A 33 -4.23 6.32 -2.46
N TYR A 34 -5.41 6.37 -3.08
CA TYR A 34 -6.67 6.18 -2.38
C TYR A 34 -6.79 4.79 -1.73
N LEU A 35 -6.45 3.72 -2.45
CA LEU A 35 -6.49 2.36 -1.93
C LEU A 35 -5.53 2.17 -0.76
N ILE A 36 -4.32 2.72 -0.85
CA ILE A 36 -3.32 2.63 0.23
C ILE A 36 -3.84 3.25 1.53
N LEU A 37 -4.62 4.33 1.44
CA LEU A 37 -5.15 5.04 2.60
C LEU A 37 -6.47 4.46 3.12
N ASN A 38 -7.32 3.93 2.24
CA ASN A 38 -8.72 3.62 2.57
C ASN A 38 -9.07 2.12 2.50
N ASN A 39 -8.27 1.30 1.82
CA ASN A 39 -8.52 -0.14 1.74
C ASN A 39 -7.89 -0.85 2.95
N ILE A 40 -8.73 -1.48 3.79
CA ILE A 40 -8.31 -2.15 5.03
C ILE A 40 -7.27 -3.25 4.77
N LEU A 41 -7.38 -3.98 3.66
CA LEU A 41 -6.46 -5.07 3.34
C LEU A 41 -5.06 -4.52 3.01
N ILE A 42 -5.00 -3.51 2.14
CA ILE A 42 -3.74 -2.83 1.79
C ILE A 42 -3.13 -2.17 3.04
N HIS A 43 -3.95 -1.50 3.83
CA HIS A 43 -3.54 -0.84 5.06
C HIS A 43 -2.91 -1.83 6.06
N ASN A 44 -3.57 -2.97 6.30
CA ASN A 44 -3.05 -4.03 7.18
C ASN A 44 -1.79 -4.70 6.62
N TYR A 45 -1.58 -4.66 5.31
CA TYR A 45 -0.34 -5.15 4.70
C TYR A 45 0.81 -4.17 5.00
N LEU A 46 0.59 -2.88 4.77
CA LEU A 46 1.62 -1.85 4.85
C LEU A 46 1.98 -1.40 6.28
N ILE A 47 1.13 -1.71 7.26
CA ILE A 47 1.48 -1.50 8.67
C ILE A 47 2.44 -2.57 9.23
N ASP A 48 2.51 -3.75 8.61
CA ASP A 48 3.36 -4.85 9.08
C ASP A 48 4.79 -4.67 8.57
N ASP A 49 5.69 -4.27 9.46
CA ASP A 49 7.11 -4.03 9.15
C ASP A 49 7.78 -5.25 8.50
N LYS A 50 7.37 -6.49 8.84
CA LYS A 50 7.95 -7.69 8.22
C LYS A 50 7.52 -7.83 6.76
N LYS A 51 6.27 -7.49 6.45
CA LYS A 51 5.76 -7.49 5.07
C LYS A 51 6.40 -6.38 4.26
N VAL A 52 6.55 -5.19 4.85
CA VAL A 52 7.21 -4.05 4.19
C VAL A 52 8.67 -4.36 3.90
N ALA A 53 9.40 -4.97 4.84
CA ALA A 53 10.76 -5.44 4.60
C ALA A 53 10.83 -6.42 3.42
N LYS A 54 9.90 -7.39 3.35
CA LYS A 54 9.81 -8.31 2.22
C LYS A 54 9.54 -7.62 0.88
N LEU A 55 8.69 -6.59 0.82
CA LEU A 55 8.41 -5.85 -0.43
C LEU A 55 9.67 -5.18 -1.00
N LYS A 56 10.55 -4.72 -0.11
CA LYS A 56 11.83 -4.11 -0.49
C LYS A 56 12.80 -5.16 -1.00
N ASP A 57 12.94 -6.25 -0.26
CA ASP A 57 14.00 -7.23 -0.48
C ASP A 57 13.65 -8.37 -1.46
N ASN A 58 12.36 -8.58 -1.76
CA ASN A 58 11.88 -9.67 -2.62
C ASN A 58 10.95 -9.17 -3.75
N ALA A 59 11.38 -9.38 -4.99
CA ALA A 59 10.62 -9.02 -6.18
C ALA A 59 9.31 -9.82 -6.33
N GLU A 60 9.27 -11.09 -5.92
CA GLU A 60 8.06 -11.92 -6.00
C GLU A 60 6.97 -11.40 -5.05
N GLU A 61 7.35 -11.04 -3.82
CA GLU A 61 6.41 -10.45 -2.84
C GLU A 61 5.92 -9.07 -3.31
N ARG A 62 6.77 -8.31 -4.01
CA ARG A 62 6.40 -7.04 -4.63
C ARG A 62 5.40 -7.24 -5.76
N GLU A 63 5.66 -8.16 -6.69
CA GLU A 63 4.72 -8.50 -7.77
C GLU A 63 3.38 -8.94 -7.19
N HIS A 64 3.39 -9.81 -6.19
CA HIS A 64 2.17 -10.24 -5.51
C HIS A 64 1.39 -9.09 -4.86
N PHE A 65 2.08 -8.13 -4.24
CA PHE A 65 1.43 -6.93 -3.71
C PHE A 65 0.81 -6.06 -4.80
N LEU A 66 1.48 -5.91 -5.95
CA LEU A 66 0.94 -5.16 -7.08
C LEU A 66 -0.30 -5.83 -7.67
N GLU A 67 -0.32 -7.16 -7.75
CA GLU A 67 -1.51 -7.92 -8.17
C GLU A 67 -2.69 -7.68 -7.23
N ILE A 68 -2.47 -7.75 -5.91
CA ILE A 68 -3.50 -7.46 -4.91
C ILE A 68 -4.01 -6.03 -5.09
N LEU A 69 -3.11 -5.05 -5.27
CA LEU A 69 -3.49 -3.66 -5.45
C LEU A 69 -4.37 -3.47 -6.69
N GLU A 70 -4.00 -4.08 -7.81
CA GLU A 70 -4.77 -4.01 -9.07
C GLU A 70 -6.12 -4.73 -8.96
N GLU A 71 -6.17 -5.88 -8.28
CA GLU A 71 -7.43 -6.58 -7.99
C GLU A 71 -8.37 -5.68 -7.17
N GLN A 72 -7.88 -5.09 -6.08
CA GLN A 72 -8.68 -4.15 -5.28
C GLN A 72 -9.11 -2.94 -6.10
N LYS A 73 -8.26 -2.48 -7.02
CA LYS A 73 -8.57 -1.36 -7.90
C LYS A 73 -9.70 -1.69 -8.87
N SER A 74 -9.71 -2.89 -9.41
CA SER A 74 -10.75 -3.35 -10.34
C SER A 74 -12.12 -3.51 -9.66
N HIS A 75 -12.15 -3.87 -8.38
CA HIS A 75 -13.38 -4.05 -7.60
C HIS A 75 -13.97 -2.76 -7.03
N TYR A 76 -13.21 -1.66 -7.05
CA TYR A 76 -13.66 -0.39 -6.49
C TYR A 76 -14.51 0.39 -7.49
N ASP A 77 -15.62 0.96 -7.01
CA ASP A 77 -16.45 1.89 -7.79
C ASP A 77 -15.84 3.30 -7.74
N TRP A 78 -15.12 3.65 -8.81
CA TRP A 78 -14.42 4.92 -8.96
C TRP A 78 -15.33 6.11 -9.27
N SER A 79 -16.63 5.90 -9.50
CA SER A 79 -17.55 7.02 -9.81
C SER A 79 -17.74 8.02 -8.64
N LYS A 80 -17.21 7.67 -7.47
CA LYS A 80 -17.31 8.44 -6.22
C LYS A 80 -16.01 9.10 -5.78
N LEU A 81 -14.91 8.90 -6.52
CA LEU A 81 -13.65 9.63 -6.38
C LEU A 81 -13.69 10.87 -7.28
#